data_AF-A0A091EF89-F1
#
_entry.id   AF-A0A091EF89-F1
#
_cell.length_a   1.000
_cell.length_b   1.000
_cell.length_c   1.000
_cell.angle_alpha   90.00
_cell.angle_beta   90.00
_cell.angle_gamma   90.00
#
_symmetry.space_group_name_H-M   'P 1'
#
loop_
_entity.id
_entity.type
_entity.pdbx_description
1 polymer ?
#
loop_
_entity_poly.entity_id
_entity_poly.type
_entity_poly.pdbx_seq_one_letter_code
_entity_poly.pdbx_strand_id
1 'polypeptide(L)'
;PTICQWYVARILSPIRKLAAKAIVLHYMDDVLVCIPNQSYLDWTLGKVIEALEANGFEIQAEKVQKISPFKYLGLKIHEQTVVPQQVKINDNPKTLQELHQLCGSINWVRPLLGLTTEDLAPLFNLLRRKDDLTSPRHLTEEARQSICKVQEALSSRQAHRCTPGLP
;
A
#
# COMPACT_ATOMS: atom_id res chain seq x y z
N PRO A 1 13.89 -7.57 -9.28
CA PRO A 1 13.64 -6.92 -7.98
C PRO A 1 14.80 -7.04 -6.99
N THR A 2 15.22 -8.26 -6.64
CA THR A 2 16.16 -8.53 -5.52
C THR A 2 17.51 -7.83 -5.65
N ILE A 3 18.07 -7.75 -6.85
CA ILE A 3 19.37 -7.09 -7.10
C ILE A 3 19.28 -5.58 -6.81
N CYS A 4 18.26 -4.90 -7.34
CA CYS A 4 18.04 -3.47 -7.07
C CYS A 4 17.81 -3.24 -5.57
N GLN A 5 16.97 -4.07 -4.95
CA GLN A 5 16.67 -3.99 -3.52
C GLN A 5 17.93 -4.07 -2.65
N TRP A 6 18.79 -5.05 -2.94
CA TRP A 6 20.06 -5.27 -2.25
C TRP A 6 21.03 -4.11 -2.48
N TYR A 7 21.15 -3.66 -3.73
CA TYR A 7 22.09 -2.60 -4.10
C TYR A 7 21.73 -1.26 -3.45
N VAL A 8 20.48 -0.83 -3.54
CA VAL A 8 20.00 0.38 -2.87
C VAL A 8 20.09 0.24 -1.36
N ALA A 9 19.77 -0.93 -0.79
CA ALA A 9 19.93 -1.16 0.65
C ALA A 9 21.39 -1.00 1.11
N ARG A 10 22.36 -1.40 0.28
CA ARG A 10 23.80 -1.20 0.54
C ARG A 10 24.16 0.28 0.51
N ILE A 11 23.67 1.05 -0.46
CA ILE A 11 23.88 2.50 -0.57
C ILE A 11 23.30 3.24 0.65
N LEU A 12 22.10 2.86 1.10
CA LEU A 12 21.41 3.50 2.22
C LEU A 12 21.96 3.07 3.60
N SER A 13 22.76 2.01 3.68
CA SER A 13 23.24 1.46 4.96
C SER A 13 24.07 2.47 5.79
N PRO A 14 25.05 3.21 5.22
CA PRO A 14 25.79 4.24 5.96
C PRO A 14 24.89 5.37 6.45
N ILE A 15 23.92 5.79 5.65
CA ILE A 15 22.97 6.86 6.01
C ILE A 15 22.09 6.41 7.17
N ARG A 16 21.57 5.18 7.15
CA ARG A 16 20.80 4.61 8.27
C ARG A 16 21.58 4.59 9.58
N LYS A 17 22.90 4.33 9.52
CA LYS A 17 23.77 4.39 10.69
C LYS A 17 23.98 5.83 11.17
N LEU A 18 24.19 6.77 10.25
CA LEU A 18 24.43 8.17 10.56
C LEU A 18 23.16 8.87 11.09
N ALA A 19 22.02 8.58 10.48
CA ALA A 19 20.70 9.08 10.82
C ALA A 19 19.92 8.07 11.66
N ALA A 20 20.53 7.53 12.73
CA ALA A 20 19.95 6.43 13.52
C ALA A 20 18.57 6.72 14.14
N LYS A 21 18.18 8.00 14.25
CA LYS A 21 16.85 8.43 14.72
C LYS A 21 15.80 8.54 13.61
N ALA A 22 16.22 8.49 12.34
CA ALA A 22 15.34 8.55 11.19
C ALA A 22 14.98 7.13 10.73
N ILE A 23 13.74 6.98 10.27
CA ILE A 23 13.30 5.78 9.59
C ILE A 23 13.55 5.98 8.09
N VAL A 24 14.39 5.13 7.48
CA VAL A 24 14.66 5.15 6.03
C VAL A 24 14.27 3.79 5.44
N LEU A 25 13.02 3.71 4.96
CA LEU A 25 12.46 2.52 4.34
C LEU A 25 12.68 2.57 2.82
N HIS A 26 12.98 1.42 2.26
CA HIS A 26 13.18 1.26 0.82
C HIS A 26 12.41 0.03 0.36
N TYR A 27 11.53 0.22 -0.63
CA TYR A 27 10.78 -0.85 -1.26
C TYR A 27 10.68 -0.60 -2.76
N MET A 28 11.21 -1.52 -3.56
CA MET A 28 11.27 -1.40 -5.01
C MET A 28 11.91 -0.08 -5.47
N ASP A 29 11.12 0.86 -5.98
CA ASP A 29 11.60 2.16 -6.46
C ASP A 29 11.26 3.31 -5.50
N ASP A 30 10.57 3.01 -4.39
CA ASP A 30 10.15 4.01 -3.39
C ASP A 30 11.09 4.03 -2.17
N VAL A 31 11.52 5.22 -1.78
CA VAL A 31 12.22 5.48 -0.51
C VAL A 31 11.39 6.40 0.36
N LEU A 32 11.12 5.98 1.60
CA LEU A 32 10.41 6.77 2.60
C LEU A 32 11.37 7.16 3.72
N VAL A 33 11.48 8.47 3.99
CA VAL A 33 12.28 9.04 5.08
C VAL A 33 11.33 9.68 6.10
N CYS A 34 11.40 9.27 7.36
CA CYS A 34 10.56 9.82 8.42
C CYS A 34 11.38 10.16 9.66
N ILE A 35 11.19 11.38 10.17
CA ILE A 35 11.65 11.79 11.50
C ILE A 35 10.77 12.95 12.03
N PRO A 36 10.53 13.06 13.35
CA PRO A 36 9.72 14.15 13.91
C PRO A 36 10.28 15.56 13.73
N ASN A 37 11.59 15.71 13.53
CA ASN A 37 12.24 17.01 13.43
C ASN A 37 12.48 17.41 11.97
N GLN A 38 11.89 18.53 11.53
CA GLN A 38 11.93 18.97 10.13
C GLN A 38 13.35 19.24 9.61
N SER A 39 14.21 19.94 10.37
CA SER A 39 15.57 20.22 9.89
C SER A 39 16.41 18.96 9.76
N TYR A 40 16.23 17.99 10.65
CA TYR A 40 16.87 16.68 10.53
C TYR A 40 16.27 15.83 9.41
N LEU A 41 14.97 15.99 9.11
CA LEU A 41 14.32 15.35 7.96
C LEU A 41 14.94 15.85 6.65
N ASP A 42 15.03 17.16 6.47
CA ASP A 42 15.60 17.77 5.27
C ASP A 42 17.06 17.38 5.06
N TRP A 43 17.85 17.36 6.15
CA TRP A 43 19.23 16.90 6.10
C TRP A 43 19.34 15.41 5.74
N THR A 44 18.51 14.54 6.35
CA THR A 44 18.54 13.09 6.07
C THR A 44 18.10 12.82 4.62
N LEU A 45 17.04 13.49 4.16
CA LEU A 45 16.56 13.38 2.78
C LEU A 45 17.62 13.84 1.78
N GLY A 46 18.32 14.95 2.06
CA GLY A 46 19.45 15.41 1.24
C GLY A 46 20.56 14.36 1.14
N LYS A 47 20.93 13.72 2.26
CA LYS A 47 21.94 12.65 2.27
C LYS A 47 21.50 11.40 1.49
N VAL A 48 20.22 11.05 1.56
CA VAL A 48 19.64 9.95 0.77
C VAL A 48 19.74 10.26 -0.74
N ILE A 49 19.28 11.44 -1.16
CA ILE A 49 19.31 11.84 -2.57
C ILE A 49 20.75 11.89 -3.09
N GLU A 50 21.65 12.57 -2.38
CA GLU A 50 23.08 12.68 -2.73
C GLU A 50 23.73 11.30 -2.90
N ALA A 51 23.48 10.36 -1.99
CA ALA A 51 24.05 9.02 -2.07
C ALA A 51 23.48 8.21 -3.24
N LEU A 52 22.19 8.35 -3.55
CA LEU A 52 21.58 7.67 -4.70
C LEU A 52 22.13 8.22 -6.01
N GLU A 53 22.20 9.54 -6.16
CA GLU A 53 22.73 10.22 -7.35
C GLU A 53 24.22 9.90 -7.57
N ALA A 54 25.03 9.91 -6.51
CA ALA A 54 26.44 9.53 -6.58
C ALA A 54 26.67 8.07 -7.01
N ASN A 55 25.64 7.22 -6.91
CA ASN A 55 25.68 5.81 -7.34
C ASN A 55 24.88 5.56 -8.63
N GLY A 56 24.56 6.62 -9.39
CA GLY A 56 23.99 6.53 -10.73
C GLY A 56 22.45 6.43 -10.78
N PHE A 57 21.75 6.69 -9.68
CA PHE A 57 20.29 6.81 -9.69
C PHE A 57 19.86 8.23 -10.03
N GLU A 58 18.79 8.37 -10.81
CA GLU A 58 18.18 9.66 -11.11
C GLU A 58 16.93 9.86 -10.25
N ILE A 59 16.88 10.96 -9.49
CA ILE A 59 15.71 11.31 -8.68
C ILE A 59 14.87 12.33 -9.44
N GLN A 60 13.65 11.93 -9.81
CA GLN A 60 12.66 12.83 -10.40
C GLN A 60 12.14 13.79 -9.33
N ALA A 61 12.61 15.05 -9.37
CA ALA A 61 12.29 16.07 -8.37
C ALA A 61 10.78 16.28 -8.21
N GLU A 62 10.02 16.16 -9.31
CA GLU A 62 8.56 16.25 -9.35
C GLU A 62 7.84 15.11 -8.61
N LYS A 63 8.51 13.98 -8.37
CA LYS A 63 7.98 12.84 -7.60
C LYS A 63 8.35 12.90 -6.12
N VAL A 64 9.21 13.82 -5.70
CA VAL A 64 9.61 13.96 -4.29
C VAL A 64 8.46 14.59 -3.50
N GLN A 65 7.84 13.81 -2.63
CA GLN A 65 6.73 14.25 -1.79
C GLN A 65 7.25 14.80 -0.45
N LYS A 66 7.09 16.11 -0.21
CA LYS A 66 7.51 16.77 1.05
C LYS A 66 6.36 17.23 1.93
N ILE A 67 5.13 17.20 1.41
CA ILE A 67 3.93 17.70 2.08
C ILE A 67 2.87 16.60 2.07
N SER A 68 2.17 16.44 3.20
CA SER A 68 1.04 15.52 3.36
C SER A 68 -0.14 15.92 2.45
N PRO A 69 -0.89 14.97 1.87
CA PRO A 69 -0.80 13.53 2.07
C PRO A 69 0.27 12.85 1.20
N PHE A 70 1.05 11.95 1.79
CA PHE A 70 2.08 11.17 1.09
C PHE A 70 1.49 9.90 0.48
N LYS A 71 1.83 9.61 -0.76
CA LYS A 71 1.55 8.32 -1.41
C LYS A 71 2.72 7.39 -1.20
N TYR A 72 2.47 6.21 -0.61
CA TYR A 72 3.48 5.18 -0.41
C TYR A 72 2.82 3.80 -0.45
N LEU A 73 3.34 2.89 -1.29
CA LEU A 73 2.84 1.51 -1.42
C LEU A 73 1.31 1.42 -1.52
N GLY A 74 0.69 2.20 -2.41
CA GLY A 74 -0.77 2.18 -2.60
C GLY A 74 -1.60 2.75 -1.44
N LEU A 75 -0.96 3.39 -0.45
CA LEU A 75 -1.60 4.09 0.67
C LEU A 75 -1.48 5.61 0.50
N LYS A 76 -2.38 6.36 1.14
CA LYS A 76 -2.24 7.79 1.43
C LYS A 76 -1.99 7.94 2.93
N ILE A 77 -0.87 8.54 3.28
CA ILE A 77 -0.43 8.77 4.65
C ILE A 77 -0.66 10.26 4.96
N HIS A 78 -1.57 10.52 5.88
CA HIS A 78 -1.79 11.82 6.51
C HIS A 78 -1.02 11.89 7.83
N GLU A 79 -1.05 13.05 8.48
CA GLU A 79 -0.34 13.25 9.77
C GLU A 79 -0.81 12.30 10.87
N GLN A 80 -2.10 11.95 10.88
CA GLN A 80 -2.72 11.14 11.93
C GLN A 80 -3.38 9.86 11.41
N THR A 81 -3.61 9.75 10.09
CA THR A 81 -4.38 8.66 9.49
C THR A 81 -3.69 8.09 8.25
N VAL A 82 -3.97 6.83 7.97
CA VAL A 82 -3.56 6.14 6.74
C VAL A 82 -4.79 5.54 6.10
N VAL A 83 -5.00 5.85 4.83
CA VAL A 83 -6.13 5.34 4.04
C VAL A 83 -5.61 4.66 2.78
N PRO A 84 -6.33 3.66 2.24
CA PRO A 84 -6.02 3.15 0.91
C PRO A 84 -6.08 4.27 -0.14
N GLN A 85 -5.24 4.20 -1.17
CA GLN A 85 -5.51 4.96 -2.38
C GLN A 85 -6.85 4.51 -2.98
N GLN A 86 -7.48 5.38 -3.78
CA GLN A 86 -8.80 5.11 -4.32
C GLN A 86 -8.77 3.82 -5.16
N VAL A 87 -9.45 2.78 -4.67
CA VAL A 87 -9.60 1.51 -5.37
C VAL A 87 -10.95 1.51 -6.07
N LYS A 88 -10.94 1.33 -7.39
CA LYS A 88 -12.16 1.09 -8.15
C LYS A 88 -12.53 -0.38 -8.01
N ILE A 89 -13.68 -0.63 -7.40
CA ILE A 89 -14.25 -1.97 -7.25
C ILE A 89 -15.26 -2.19 -8.39
N ASN A 90 -15.07 -3.27 -9.15
CA ASN A 90 -16.10 -3.78 -10.04
C ASN A 90 -17.13 -4.55 -9.19
N ASP A 91 -18.33 -4.01 -9.08
CA ASP A 91 -19.42 -4.57 -8.27
C ASP A 91 -20.20 -5.69 -8.97
N ASN A 92 -19.96 -5.91 -10.27
CA ASN A 92 -20.63 -6.92 -11.06
C ASN A 92 -19.68 -7.62 -12.05
N PRO A 93 -18.68 -8.38 -11.55
CA PRO A 93 -17.78 -9.16 -12.41
C PRO A 93 -18.56 -10.24 -13.18
N LYS A 94 -18.43 -10.23 -14.50
CA LYS A 94 -19.13 -11.15 -15.42
C LYS A 94 -18.31 -12.36 -15.82
N THR A 95 -16.99 -12.29 -15.64
CA THR A 95 -16.05 -13.36 -16.02
C THR A 95 -15.20 -13.78 -14.82
N LEU A 96 -14.59 -14.96 -14.89
CA LEU A 96 -13.63 -15.41 -13.88
C LEU A 96 -12.43 -14.45 -13.76
N GLN A 97 -11.97 -13.87 -14.87
CA GLN A 97 -10.92 -12.85 -14.86
C GLN A 97 -11.30 -11.61 -14.06
N GLU A 98 -12.49 -11.04 -14.32
CA GLU A 98 -12.99 -9.88 -13.60
C GLU A 98 -13.17 -10.18 -12.11
N LEU A 99 -13.64 -11.39 -11.78
CA LEU A 99 -13.77 -11.85 -10.40
C LEU A 99 -12.41 -11.97 -9.70
N HIS A 100 -11.38 -12.48 -10.39
CA HIS A 100 -10.01 -12.50 -9.86
C HIS A 100 -9.48 -11.09 -9.59
N GLN A 101 -9.68 -10.16 -10.52
CA GLN A 101 -9.27 -8.76 -10.35
C GLN A 101 -9.97 -8.10 -9.16
N LEU A 102 -11.28 -8.32 -9.03
CA LEU A 102 -12.06 -7.87 -7.87
C LEU A 102 -11.47 -8.43 -6.57
N CYS A 103 -11.28 -9.74 -6.49
CA CYS A 103 -10.77 -10.39 -5.28
C CYS A 103 -9.34 -9.94 -4.94
N GLY A 104 -8.50 -9.69 -5.96
CA GLY A 104 -7.16 -9.12 -5.79
C GLY A 104 -7.21 -7.73 -5.17
N SER A 105 -8.05 -6.84 -5.73
CA SER A 105 -8.27 -5.49 -5.21
C SER A 105 -8.79 -5.50 -3.77
N ILE A 106 -9.73 -6.40 -3.45
CA ILE A 106 -10.25 -6.55 -2.08
C ILE A 106 -9.17 -7.05 -1.12
N ASN A 107 -8.42 -8.09 -1.50
CA ASN A 107 -7.35 -8.62 -0.66
C ASN A 107 -6.27 -7.59 -0.37
N TRP A 108 -5.97 -6.72 -1.33
CA TRP A 108 -5.03 -5.62 -1.16
C TRP A 108 -5.47 -4.63 -0.08
N VAL A 109 -6.74 -4.20 -0.09
CA VAL A 109 -7.25 -3.22 0.89
C VAL A 109 -7.68 -3.85 2.22
N ARG A 110 -7.91 -5.17 2.24
CA ARG A 110 -8.45 -5.92 3.37
C ARG A 110 -7.79 -5.60 4.73
N PRO A 111 -6.45 -5.46 4.86
CA PRO A 111 -5.83 -5.15 6.14
C PRO A 111 -6.34 -3.85 6.79
N LEU A 112 -6.86 -2.91 5.99
CA LEU A 112 -7.37 -1.61 6.44
C LEU A 112 -8.88 -1.61 6.62
N LEU A 113 -9.58 -2.58 6.02
CA LEU A 113 -11.03 -2.68 6.10
C LEU A 113 -11.49 -3.40 7.37
N GLY A 114 -10.63 -4.14 8.06
CA GLY A 114 -10.97 -4.95 9.23
C GLY A 114 -12.16 -5.89 8.98
N LEU A 115 -12.25 -6.42 7.76
CA LEU A 115 -13.22 -7.44 7.35
C LEU A 115 -12.63 -8.83 7.62
N THR A 116 -13.46 -9.70 8.16
CA THR A 116 -13.07 -11.06 8.52
C THR A 116 -12.96 -11.96 7.28
N THR A 117 -12.38 -13.14 7.45
CA THR A 117 -12.39 -14.15 6.38
C THR A 117 -13.82 -14.60 6.09
N GLU A 118 -14.68 -14.64 7.11
CA GLU A 118 -16.08 -15.04 6.99
C GLU A 118 -16.89 -14.03 6.18
N ASP A 119 -16.67 -12.73 6.40
CA ASP A 119 -17.33 -11.65 5.63
C ASP A 119 -17.07 -11.76 4.12
N LEU A 120 -15.89 -12.26 3.72
CA LEU A 120 -15.45 -12.34 2.33
C LEU A 120 -15.52 -13.76 1.75
N ALA A 121 -15.78 -14.78 2.59
CA ALA A 121 -15.82 -16.17 2.17
C ALA A 121 -16.83 -16.43 1.04
N PRO A 122 -18.07 -15.87 1.05
CA PRO A 122 -19.02 -16.08 -0.05
C PRO A 122 -18.46 -15.65 -1.40
N LEU A 123 -17.77 -14.50 -1.44
CA LEU A 123 -17.16 -13.98 -2.66
C LEU A 123 -15.95 -14.83 -3.10
N PHE A 124 -15.03 -15.16 -2.20
CA PHE A 124 -13.83 -15.93 -2.55
C PHE A 124 -14.13 -17.39 -2.92
N ASN A 125 -15.22 -17.95 -2.42
CA ASN A 125 -15.65 -19.30 -2.79
C ASN A 125 -16.02 -19.43 -4.27
N LEU A 126 -16.41 -18.33 -4.92
CA LEU A 126 -16.69 -18.30 -6.37
C LEU A 126 -15.43 -18.53 -7.23
N LEU A 127 -14.23 -18.44 -6.67
CA LEU A 127 -12.96 -18.71 -7.36
C LEU A 127 -12.57 -20.20 -7.38
N ARG A 128 -13.22 -21.06 -6.58
CA ARG A 128 -12.73 -22.45 -6.34
C ARG A 128 -12.83 -23.38 -7.56
N ARG A 129 -13.56 -23.00 -8.60
CA ARG A 129 -13.72 -23.84 -9.80
C ARG A 129 -12.56 -23.57 -10.78
N LYS A 130 -11.90 -24.65 -11.21
CA LYS A 130 -10.85 -24.59 -12.23
C LYS A 130 -11.50 -24.46 -13.61
N ASP A 131 -11.83 -23.24 -13.98
CA ASP A 131 -12.42 -22.88 -15.27
C ASP A 131 -11.48 -21.93 -16.04
N ASP A 132 -11.76 -21.70 -17.32
CA ASP A 132 -11.05 -20.70 -18.12
C ASP A 132 -11.33 -19.26 -17.61
N LEU A 133 -10.39 -18.34 -17.81
CA LEU A 133 -10.51 -16.95 -17.35
C LEU A 133 -11.70 -16.22 -17.98
N THR A 134 -12.12 -16.63 -19.18
CA THR A 134 -13.28 -16.07 -19.88
C THR A 134 -14.61 -16.66 -19.42
N SER A 135 -14.59 -17.68 -18.56
CA SER A 135 -15.80 -18.38 -18.13
C SER A 135 -16.79 -17.43 -17.44
N PRO A 136 -18.09 -17.46 -17.82
CA PRO A 136 -19.10 -16.63 -17.19
C PRO A 136 -19.23 -16.90 -15.68
N ARG A 137 -19.38 -15.82 -14.91
CA ARG A 137 -19.63 -15.86 -13.47
C ARG A 137 -20.85 -15.04 -13.11
N HIS A 138 -21.56 -15.52 -12.10
CA HIS A 138 -22.71 -14.85 -11.52
C HIS A 138 -22.51 -14.76 -10.02
N LEU A 139 -22.72 -13.57 -9.46
CA LEU A 139 -22.69 -13.36 -8.03
C LEU A 139 -23.92 -13.97 -7.39
N THR A 140 -23.70 -14.73 -6.31
CA THR A 140 -24.78 -15.07 -5.37
C THR A 140 -25.14 -13.84 -4.54
N GLU A 141 -26.27 -13.91 -3.83
CA GLU A 141 -26.70 -12.79 -3.01
C GLU A 141 -25.74 -12.51 -1.85
N GLU A 142 -25.19 -13.55 -1.25
CA GLU A 142 -24.19 -13.45 -0.19
C GLU A 142 -22.90 -12.81 -0.71
N ALA A 143 -22.50 -13.12 -1.95
CA ALA A 143 -21.32 -12.49 -2.57
C ALA A 143 -21.55 -11.00 -2.86
N ARG A 144 -22.77 -10.59 -3.24
CA ARG A 144 -23.13 -9.17 -3.37
C ARG A 144 -23.07 -8.45 -2.03
N GLN A 145 -23.59 -9.06 -0.97
CA GLN A 145 -23.51 -8.52 0.38
C GLN A 145 -22.06 -8.34 0.85
N SER A 146 -21.16 -9.30 0.55
CA SER A 146 -19.72 -9.15 0.80
C SER A 146 -19.14 -7.92 0.09
N ILE A 147 -19.52 -7.67 -1.17
CA ILE A 147 -19.07 -6.49 -1.92
C ILE A 147 -19.60 -5.20 -1.30
N CYS A 148 -20.87 -5.15 -0.90
CA CYS A 148 -21.45 -3.98 -0.23
C CYS A 148 -20.71 -3.65 1.07
N LYS A 149 -20.45 -4.65 1.92
CA LYS A 149 -19.64 -4.49 3.15
C LYS A 149 -18.26 -3.90 2.85
N VAL A 150 -17.62 -4.33 1.76
CA VAL A 150 -16.33 -3.77 1.32
C VAL A 150 -16.45 -2.31 0.92
N GLN A 151 -17.48 -1.95 0.14
CA GLN A 151 -17.70 -0.57 -0.32
C GLN A 151 -18.00 0.38 0.86
N GLU A 152 -18.79 -0.07 1.83
CA GLU A 152 -19.06 0.66 3.07
C GLU A 152 -17.77 0.84 3.90
N ALA A 153 -17.00 -0.23 4.07
CA ALA A 153 -15.73 -0.17 4.79
C ALA A 153 -14.71 0.77 4.11
N LEU A 154 -14.64 0.76 2.78
CA LEU A 154 -13.77 1.66 2.02
C LEU A 154 -14.14 3.14 2.17
N SER A 155 -15.42 3.44 2.32
CA SER A 155 -15.90 4.82 2.48
C SER A 155 -15.74 5.36 3.90
N SER A 156 -15.70 4.48 4.90
CA SER A 156 -15.78 4.86 6.32
C SER A 156 -14.52 4.59 7.13
N ARG A 157 -13.70 3.59 6.76
CA ARG A 157 -12.56 3.18 7.57
C ARG A 157 -11.27 3.86 7.14
N GLN A 158 -10.53 4.29 8.16
CA GLN A 158 -9.15 4.75 8.08
C GLN A 158 -8.36 4.12 9.20
N ALA A 159 -7.09 3.81 8.96
CA ALA A 159 -6.20 3.41 10.04
C ALA A 159 -5.70 4.66 10.76
N HIS A 160 -5.76 4.65 12.08
CA HIS A 160 -5.20 5.71 12.91
C HIS A 160 -3.81 5.31 13.40
N ARG A 161 -2.95 6.30 13.68
CA ARG A 161 -1.64 6.05 14.30
C ARG A 161 -1.83 5.28 15.61
N CYS A 162 -1.09 4.19 15.79
CA CYS A 162 -1.01 3.50 17.08
C CYS A 162 -0.52 4.50 18.14
N THR A 163 -1.36 4.78 19.13
CA THR A 163 -0.98 5.57 20.30
C THR A 163 -0.16 4.65 21.20
N PRO A 164 1.14 4.91 21.44
CA PRO A 164 1.92 4.09 22.35
C PRO A 164 1.36 4.27 23.77
N GLY A 165 0.49 3.37 24.21
CA GLY A 165 -0.22 3.45 25.49
C GLY A 165 -1.72 3.15 25.45
N LEU A 166 -2.32 3.04 24.27
CA LEU A 166 -3.64 2.43 24.11
C LEU A 166 -3.46 0.96 23.69
N PRO A 167 -4.27 0.02 24.21
CA PRO A 167 -4.18 -1.40 23.87
C PRO A 167 -4.35 -1.65 22.36
#